data_AF-A0A1F6EGG6-F1
#
_entry.id   AF-A0A1F6EGG6-F1
#
_cell.length_a   1.000
_cell.length_b   1.000
_cell.length_c   1.000
_cell.angle_alpha   90.00
_cell.angle_beta   90.00
_cell.angle_gamma   90.00
#
_symmetry.space_group_name_H-M   'P 1'
#
loop_
_entity.id
_entity.type
_entity.pdbx_description
1 polymer ?
#
loop_
_entity_poly.entity_id
_entity_poly.type
_entity_poly.pdbx_seq_one_letter_code
_entity_poly.pdbx_strand_id
1 'polypeptide(L)'
;MKKIATKWWIIGFVVFIISLFGLQKFLQNGDPDVITSNGLHSHPQLAIYVKGEQQEIPANIGIGAVHQPTHTHTEDADQGIIHLEFGDIVRNSDIKLGKFFEVWGKDIRSFGSNMTMTVNGETNTEYENYMMRDGDKIELHYD
;
A
#
# COMPACT_ATOMS: atom_id res chain seq x y z
N MET A 1 49.42 -3.79 -48.06
CA MET A 1 48.69 -4.10 -46.81
C MET A 1 48.14 -2.78 -46.25
N LYS A 2 46.82 -2.53 -46.32
CA LYS A 2 46.21 -1.30 -45.75
C LYS A 2 45.91 -1.55 -44.27
N LYS A 3 46.58 -0.82 -43.37
CA LYS A 3 46.27 -0.83 -41.93
C LYS A 3 44.92 -0.14 -41.73
N ILE A 4 43.90 -0.91 -41.34
CA ILE A 4 42.62 -0.35 -40.90
C ILE A 4 42.89 0.24 -39.51
N ALA A 5 43.03 1.56 -39.43
CA ALA A 5 43.07 2.25 -38.14
C ALA A 5 41.67 2.18 -37.55
N THR A 6 41.46 1.27 -36.60
CA THR A 6 40.21 1.19 -35.85
C THR A 6 39.99 2.53 -35.16
N LYS A 7 38.96 3.27 -35.58
CA LYS A 7 38.66 4.60 -35.06
C LYS A 7 38.10 4.47 -33.64
N TRP A 8 38.99 4.44 -32.65
CA TRP A 8 38.68 4.38 -31.21
C TRP A 8 37.64 5.42 -30.76
N TRP A 9 37.53 6.54 -31.48
CA TRP A 9 36.51 7.56 -31.23
C TRP A 9 35.07 7.06 -31.47
N ILE A 10 34.85 6.12 -32.40
CA ILE A 10 33.52 5.53 -32.65
C ILE A 10 33.11 4.66 -31.46
N ILE A 11 34.04 3.88 -30.91
CA ILE A 11 33.79 3.03 -29.72
C ILE A 11 33.48 3.93 -28.51
N GLY A 12 34.24 5.00 -28.31
CA GLY A 12 33.98 5.98 -27.25
C GLY A 12 32.61 6.65 -27.38
N PHE A 13 32.20 7.02 -28.60
CA PHE A 13 30.89 7.62 -28.84
C PHE A 13 29.73 6.64 -28.57
N VAL A 14 29.86 5.37 -28.96
CA VAL A 14 28.85 4.33 -28.68
C VAL A 14 28.70 4.09 -27.17
N VAL A 15 29.81 4.02 -26.42
CA VAL A 15 29.78 3.88 -24.95
C VAL A 15 29.17 5.12 -24.28
N PHE A 16 29.43 6.31 -24.79
CA PHE A 16 28.84 7.55 -24.28
C PHE A 16 27.31 7.60 -24.51
N ILE A 17 26.84 7.18 -25.69
CA ILE A 17 25.40 7.10 -25.97
C ILE A 17 24.72 6.05 -25.09
N ILE A 18 25.31 4.86 -24.92
CA ILE A 18 24.74 3.81 -24.05
C ILE A 18 24.68 4.28 -22.58
N SER A 19 25.72 4.97 -22.09
CA SER A 19 25.73 5.53 -20.74
C SER A 19 24.73 6.67 -20.57
N LEU A 20 24.55 7.55 -21.56
CA LEU A 20 23.50 8.56 -21.56
C LEU A 20 22.10 7.94 -21.56
N PHE A 21 21.85 6.90 -22.35
CA PHE A 21 20.57 6.18 -22.36
C PHE A 21 20.32 5.43 -21.04
N GLY A 22 21.35 4.82 -20.45
CA GLY A 22 21.27 4.18 -19.14
C GLY A 22 20.99 5.18 -18.02
N LEU A 23 21.66 6.34 -18.04
CA LEU A 23 21.44 7.44 -17.11
C LEU A 23 20.04 8.04 -17.27
N GLN A 24 19.57 8.21 -18.50
CA GLN A 24 18.21 8.70 -18.77
C GLN A 24 17.14 7.76 -18.22
N LYS A 25 17.28 6.44 -18.40
CA LYS A 25 16.35 5.45 -17.81
C LYS A 25 16.41 5.46 -16.28
N PHE A 26 17.60 5.58 -15.70
CA PHE A 26 17.78 5.66 -14.25
C PHE A 26 17.11 6.91 -13.65
N LEU A 27 17.23 8.07 -14.32
CA LEU A 27 16.60 9.32 -13.91
C LEU A 27 15.08 9.35 -14.18
N GLN A 28 14.56 8.47 -15.04
CA GLN A 28 13.14 8.36 -15.36
C GLN A 28 12.36 7.41 -14.45
N ASN A 29 13.04 6.61 -13.62
CA ASN A 29 12.35 5.81 -12.62
C ASN A 29 11.82 6.76 -11.54
N GLY A 30 10.50 7.01 -11.56
CA GLY A 30 9.81 7.75 -10.51
C GLY A 30 10.02 7.13 -9.13
N ASP A 31 9.66 7.86 -8.08
CA ASP A 31 9.74 7.36 -6.70
C ASP A 31 8.94 6.04 -6.58
N PRO A 32 9.60 4.89 -6.34
CA PRO A 32 8.93 3.60 -6.26
C PRO A 32 7.99 3.49 -5.05
N ASP A 33 8.06 4.45 -4.12
CA ASP A 33 7.15 4.51 -2.99
C ASP A 33 5.80 5.14 -3.34
N VAL A 34 5.73 5.94 -4.42
CA VAL A 34 4.51 6.64 -4.84
C VAL A 34 3.63 5.71 -5.67
N ILE A 35 2.40 5.49 -5.20
CA ILE A 35 1.36 4.72 -5.90
C ILE A 35 0.69 5.58 -6.96
N THR A 36 0.31 6.81 -6.58
CA THR A 36 -0.42 7.75 -7.44
C THR A 36 -0.17 9.17 -6.94
N SER A 37 -0.21 10.14 -7.87
CA SER A 37 -0.14 11.58 -7.57
C SER A 37 -1.48 12.31 -7.70
N ASN A 38 -2.55 11.58 -8.07
CA ASN A 38 -3.87 12.15 -8.33
C ASN A 38 -4.91 11.78 -7.26
N GLY A 39 -4.48 11.27 -6.11
CA GLY A 39 -5.37 10.69 -5.13
C GLY A 39 -5.74 9.23 -5.39
N LEU A 40 -6.49 8.67 -4.43
CA LEU A 40 -6.97 7.30 -4.38
C LEU A 40 -8.35 7.31 -3.70
N HIS A 41 -9.27 6.47 -4.17
CA HIS A 41 -10.56 6.25 -3.53
C HIS A 41 -10.85 4.75 -3.58
N SER A 42 -10.86 4.10 -2.42
CA SER A 42 -10.90 2.64 -2.30
C SER A 42 -11.61 2.19 -1.03
N HIS A 43 -12.34 1.07 -1.12
CA HIS A 43 -13.22 0.53 -0.08
C HIS A 43 -12.93 -0.94 0.26
N PRO A 44 -11.76 -1.27 0.85
CA PRO A 44 -11.55 -2.59 1.44
C PRO A 44 -12.48 -2.83 2.63
N GLN A 45 -12.82 -4.09 2.87
CA GLN A 45 -13.61 -4.56 4.00
C GLN A 45 -12.71 -5.29 4.99
N LEU A 46 -12.84 -5.00 6.29
CA LEU A 46 -12.14 -5.69 7.37
C LEU A 46 -13.15 -6.38 8.30
N ALA A 47 -12.90 -7.64 8.60
CA ALA A 47 -13.54 -8.36 9.69
C ALA A 47 -12.49 -8.86 10.69
N ILE A 48 -12.79 -8.74 11.97
CA ILE A 48 -11.92 -9.18 13.07
C ILE A 48 -12.70 -10.20 13.89
N TYR A 49 -12.13 -11.37 14.13
CA TYR A 49 -12.71 -12.43 14.94
C TYR A 49 -11.78 -12.76 16.10
N VAL A 50 -12.29 -12.71 17.34
CA VAL A 50 -11.58 -13.13 18.54
C VAL A 50 -12.30 -14.34 19.12
N LYS A 51 -11.62 -15.49 19.16
CA LYS A 51 -12.20 -16.78 19.59
C LYS A 51 -13.48 -17.13 18.84
N GLY A 52 -13.51 -16.82 17.54
CA GLY A 52 -14.66 -17.02 16.66
C GLY A 52 -15.77 -15.96 16.80
N GLU A 53 -15.67 -15.01 17.72
CA GLU A 53 -16.64 -13.92 17.87
C GLU A 53 -16.21 -12.70 17.06
N GLN A 54 -17.09 -12.22 16.16
CA GLN A 54 -16.82 -11.03 15.36
C GLN A 54 -16.79 -9.77 16.24
N GLN A 55 -15.74 -8.99 16.09
CA GLN A 55 -15.55 -7.72 16.79
C GLN A 55 -16.15 -6.57 15.98
N GLU A 56 -16.77 -5.63 16.69
CA GLU A 56 -17.29 -4.41 16.09
C GLU A 56 -16.14 -3.48 15.66
N ILE A 57 -16.25 -2.93 14.45
CA ILE A 57 -15.44 -1.81 13.99
C ILE A 57 -16.25 -0.53 14.21
N PRO A 58 -15.82 0.38 15.10
CA PRO A 58 -16.52 1.63 15.34
C PRO A 58 -16.68 2.49 14.09
N ALA A 59 -17.82 3.17 14.02
CA ALA A 59 -18.02 4.29 13.12
C ALA A 59 -17.08 5.46 13.45
N ASN A 60 -16.84 6.33 12.46
CA ASN A 60 -16.14 7.60 12.60
C ASN A 60 -14.68 7.47 13.09
N ILE A 61 -14.04 6.33 12.87
CA ILE A 61 -12.58 6.22 13.01
C ILE A 61 -11.95 7.18 12.00
N GLY A 62 -10.97 7.98 12.42
CA GLY A 62 -10.33 8.97 11.55
C GLY A 62 -11.18 10.22 11.27
N ILE A 63 -12.39 10.32 11.82
CA ILE A 63 -13.26 11.51 11.71
C ILE A 63 -13.24 12.25 13.05
N GLY A 64 -12.62 13.42 13.07
CA GLY A 64 -12.53 14.28 14.26
C GLY A 64 -12.27 15.73 13.89
N ALA A 65 -11.41 16.41 14.67
CA ALA A 65 -10.99 17.79 14.35
C ALA A 65 -10.30 17.88 12.98
N VAL A 66 -9.65 16.80 12.56
CA VAL A 66 -9.08 16.62 11.22
C VAL A 66 -9.65 15.31 10.66
N HIS A 67 -10.23 15.38 9.46
CA HIS A 67 -10.67 14.20 8.71
C HIS A 67 -9.45 13.53 8.07
N GLN A 68 -9.16 12.31 8.49
CA GLN A 68 -8.08 11.49 7.94
C GLN A 68 -8.52 10.84 6.62
N PRO A 69 -7.65 10.77 5.60
CA PRO A 69 -7.93 10.05 4.35
C PRO A 69 -8.37 8.59 4.58
N THR A 70 -7.77 7.93 5.57
CA THR A 70 -8.17 6.60 6.04
C THR A 70 -9.18 6.73 7.17
N HIS A 71 -10.42 6.26 6.98
CA HIS A 71 -11.49 6.44 7.97
C HIS A 71 -12.63 5.41 7.83
N THR A 72 -13.61 5.47 8.74
CA THR A 72 -14.89 4.73 8.64
C THR A 72 -16.07 5.69 8.73
N HIS A 73 -17.19 5.33 8.10
CA HIS A 73 -18.43 6.08 8.14
C HIS A 73 -19.48 5.42 9.03
N THR A 74 -20.52 6.16 9.43
CA THR A 74 -21.55 5.61 10.34
C THR A 74 -22.47 4.64 9.61
N GLU A 75 -22.70 4.89 8.33
CA GLU A 75 -23.59 4.15 7.43
C GLU A 75 -23.09 2.76 7.02
N ASP A 76 -21.78 2.48 7.17
CA ASP A 76 -21.17 1.23 6.68
C ASP A 76 -20.07 0.64 7.56
N ALA A 77 -19.79 1.24 8.73
CA ALA A 77 -18.83 0.67 9.67
C ALA A 77 -19.26 -0.71 10.20
N ASP A 78 -20.56 -1.00 10.29
CA ASP A 78 -21.08 -2.32 10.68
C ASP A 78 -20.78 -3.41 9.64
N GLN A 79 -20.57 -3.01 8.39
CA GLN A 79 -20.08 -3.88 7.31
C GLN A 79 -18.55 -4.03 7.35
N GLY A 80 -17.85 -3.23 8.14
CA GLY A 80 -16.40 -3.21 8.24
C GLY A 80 -15.70 -2.50 7.07
N ILE A 81 -16.41 -1.59 6.38
CA ILE A 81 -15.81 -0.83 5.27
C ILE A 81 -14.81 0.19 5.82
N ILE A 82 -13.60 0.15 5.26
CA ILE A 82 -12.56 1.15 5.48
C ILE A 82 -12.52 2.02 4.22
N HIS A 83 -12.61 3.33 4.41
CA HIS A 83 -12.49 4.31 3.34
C HIS A 83 -11.04 4.76 3.22
N LEU A 84 -10.46 4.65 2.04
CA LEU A 84 -9.15 5.20 1.67
C LEU A 84 -9.36 6.32 0.65
N GLU A 85 -9.54 7.55 1.12
CA GLU A 85 -9.91 8.72 0.31
C GLU A 85 -8.81 9.79 0.33
N PHE A 86 -7.82 9.61 -0.53
CA PHE A 86 -6.71 10.54 -0.68
C PHE A 86 -6.97 11.50 -1.83
N GLY A 87 -6.76 12.79 -1.61
CA GLY A 87 -6.89 13.83 -2.65
C GLY A 87 -5.59 14.23 -3.34
N ASP A 88 -4.45 13.64 -2.95
CA ASP A 88 -3.10 14.03 -3.41
C ASP A 88 -2.20 12.78 -3.50
N ILE A 89 -0.87 12.95 -3.47
CA ILE A 89 0.13 11.88 -3.51
C ILE A 89 -0.15 10.82 -2.46
N VAL A 90 -0.28 9.57 -2.91
CA VAL A 90 -0.43 8.38 -2.08
C VAL A 90 0.82 7.54 -2.18
N ARG A 91 1.35 7.13 -1.03
CA ARG A 91 2.51 6.25 -0.89
C ARG A 91 2.10 4.86 -0.43
N ASN A 92 3.01 3.91 -0.58
CA ASN A 92 2.81 2.54 -0.11
C ASN A 92 2.45 2.48 1.38
N SER A 93 3.03 3.34 2.22
CA SER A 93 2.72 3.40 3.65
C SER A 93 1.28 3.80 3.96
N ASP A 94 0.66 4.58 3.08
CA ASP A 94 -0.64 5.21 3.33
C ASP A 94 -1.79 4.22 3.22
N ILE A 95 -1.62 3.16 2.43
CA ILE A 95 -2.65 2.15 2.16
C ILE A 95 -2.43 0.83 2.92
N LYS A 96 -1.48 0.82 3.86
CA LYS A 96 -1.22 -0.37 4.68
C LYS A 96 -2.36 -0.59 5.66
N LEU A 97 -2.72 -1.85 5.91
CA LEU A 97 -3.67 -2.23 6.96
C LEU A 97 -3.24 -1.67 8.33
N GLY A 98 -1.93 -1.69 8.62
CA GLY A 98 -1.39 -1.09 9.84
C GLY A 98 -1.67 0.41 9.97
N LYS A 99 -1.78 1.15 8.85
CA LYS A 99 -2.11 2.57 8.88
C LYS A 99 -3.54 2.81 9.38
N PHE A 100 -4.48 1.94 9.00
CA PHE A 100 -5.84 1.99 9.54
C PHE A 100 -5.86 1.76 11.05
N PHE A 101 -5.14 0.75 11.56
CA PHE A 101 -5.03 0.50 13.00
C PHE A 101 -4.38 1.67 13.75
N GLU A 102 -3.37 2.32 13.16
CA GLU A 102 -2.77 3.55 13.71
C GLU A 102 -3.80 4.67 13.83
N VAL A 103 -4.60 4.92 12.78
CA VAL A 103 -5.66 5.94 12.80
C VAL A 103 -6.75 5.60 13.83
N TRP A 104 -7.07 4.32 13.98
CA TRP A 104 -7.96 3.83 15.04
C TRP A 104 -7.35 3.96 16.45
N GLY A 105 -6.03 4.13 16.57
CA GLY A 105 -5.35 4.15 17.86
C GLY A 105 -5.30 2.77 18.53
N LYS A 106 -5.26 1.70 17.73
CA LYS A 106 -5.12 0.32 18.21
C LYS A 106 -3.86 -0.32 17.65
N ASP A 107 -3.27 -1.22 18.43
CA ASP A 107 -2.31 -2.19 17.90
C ASP A 107 -3.11 -3.36 17.32
N ILE A 108 -2.80 -3.78 16.08
CA ILE A 108 -3.38 -4.97 15.47
C ILE A 108 -3.21 -6.21 16.36
N ARG A 109 -2.14 -6.27 17.17
CA ARG A 109 -1.86 -7.38 18.11
C ARG A 109 -2.63 -7.27 19.43
N SER A 110 -3.37 -6.19 19.67
CA SER A 110 -4.13 -5.99 20.92
C SER A 110 -5.33 -6.94 21.05
N PHE A 111 -5.78 -7.55 19.95
CA PHE A 111 -6.87 -8.53 19.92
C PHE A 111 -6.39 -9.94 20.32
N GLY A 112 -5.08 -10.22 20.25
CA GLY A 112 -4.50 -11.52 20.58
C GLY A 112 -3.15 -11.75 19.90
N SER A 113 -2.38 -12.72 20.39
CA SER A 113 -1.05 -13.05 19.85
C SER A 113 -1.08 -14.06 18.70
N ASN A 114 -2.08 -14.93 18.64
CA ASN A 114 -2.20 -16.00 17.63
C ASN A 114 -3.06 -15.53 16.46
N MET A 115 -2.57 -14.54 15.72
CA MET A 115 -3.28 -13.95 14.59
C MET A 115 -3.02 -14.74 13.29
N THR A 116 -4.10 -15.11 12.62
CA THR A 116 -4.08 -15.52 11.21
C THR A 116 -4.83 -14.50 10.37
N MET A 117 -4.46 -14.39 9.10
CA MET A 117 -5.05 -13.42 8.18
C MET A 117 -5.39 -14.10 6.85
N THR A 118 -6.56 -13.76 6.32
CA THR A 118 -6.91 -14.04 4.93
C THR A 118 -7.26 -12.76 4.19
N VAL A 119 -7.00 -12.77 2.89
CA VAL A 119 -7.41 -11.73 1.95
C VAL A 119 -8.13 -12.44 0.83
N ASN A 120 -9.41 -12.08 0.60
CA ASN A 120 -10.24 -12.69 -0.43
C ASN A 120 -10.31 -14.23 -0.32
N GLY A 121 -10.26 -14.75 0.91
CA GLY A 121 -10.27 -16.19 1.21
C GLY A 121 -8.92 -16.90 1.10
N GLU A 122 -7.86 -16.21 0.68
CA GLU A 122 -6.50 -16.77 0.60
C GLU A 122 -5.65 -16.36 1.80
N THR A 123 -4.82 -17.27 2.32
CA THR A 123 -3.92 -16.96 3.44
C THR A 123 -2.94 -15.85 3.06
N ASN A 124 -2.82 -14.85 3.92
CA ASN A 124 -1.85 -13.76 3.78
C ASN A 124 -1.04 -13.62 5.07
N THR A 125 0.25 -13.29 4.95
CA THR A 125 1.18 -13.18 6.10
C THR A 125 1.85 -11.80 6.17
N GLU A 126 1.35 -10.82 5.42
CA GLU A 126 1.85 -9.44 5.44
C GLU A 126 1.31 -8.64 6.63
N TYR A 127 0.14 -9.02 7.17
CA TYR A 127 -0.47 -8.44 8.38
C TYR A 127 -0.52 -6.90 8.32
N GLU A 128 0.06 -6.19 9.29
CA GLU A 128 0.14 -4.73 9.31
C GLU A 128 0.79 -4.12 8.05
N ASN A 129 1.61 -4.90 7.33
CA ASN A 129 2.27 -4.45 6.10
C ASN A 129 1.45 -4.67 4.84
N TYR A 130 0.30 -5.37 4.94
CA TYR A 130 -0.54 -5.64 3.80
C TYR A 130 -1.05 -4.35 3.17
N MET A 131 -0.81 -4.18 1.87
CA MET A 131 -1.29 -3.04 1.09
C MET A 131 -2.71 -3.31 0.60
N MET A 132 -3.69 -2.64 1.19
CA MET A 132 -5.10 -2.84 0.90
C MET A 132 -5.44 -2.35 -0.51
N ARG A 133 -6.30 -3.08 -1.22
CA ARG A 133 -6.82 -2.74 -2.54
C ARG A 133 -8.34 -2.62 -2.50
N ASP A 134 -8.88 -2.00 -3.54
CA ASP A 134 -10.31 -1.79 -3.66
C ASP A 134 -11.08 -3.12 -3.71
N GLY A 135 -12.10 -3.23 -2.86
CA GLY A 135 -12.95 -4.41 -2.75
C GLY A 135 -12.31 -5.63 -2.06
N ASP A 136 -11.09 -5.51 -1.52
CA ASP A 136 -10.49 -6.61 -0.76
C ASP A 136 -11.33 -6.95 0.47
N LYS A 137 -11.47 -8.24 0.75
CA LYS A 137 -12.07 -8.76 1.98
C LYS A 137 -10.99 -9.32 2.87
N ILE A 138 -10.67 -8.58 3.93
CA ILE A 138 -9.61 -8.90 4.87
C ILE A 138 -10.27 -9.49 6.12
N GLU A 139 -9.82 -10.67 6.52
CA GLU A 139 -10.25 -11.26 7.78
C GLU A 139 -9.05 -11.51 8.68
N LEU A 140 -9.15 -11.05 9.92
CA LEU A 140 -8.19 -11.35 10.98
C LEU A 140 -8.84 -12.27 12.00
N HIS A 141 -8.23 -13.41 12.27
CA HIS A 141 -8.71 -14.39 13.23
C HIS A 141 -7.69 -14.56 14.35
N TYR A 142 -8.13 -14.39 15.60
CA TYR A 142 -7.33 -14.50 16.80
C TYR A 142 -7.89 -15.62 17.68
N ASP A 143 -7.06 -16.63 17.96
CA ASP A 143 -7.40 -17.77 18.83
C ASP A 143 -7.02 -17.54 20.31
#